data_AF-A0A319BWJ5-F1
#
_entry.id   AF-A0A319BWJ5-F1
#
_cell.length_a   1.000
_cell.length_b   1.000
_cell.length_c   1.000
_cell.angle_alpha   90.00
_cell.angle_beta   90.00
_cell.angle_gamma   90.00
#
_symmetry.space_group_name_H-M   'P 1'
#
loop_
_entity.id
_entity.type
_entity.pdbx_description
1 polymer ?
#
loop_
_entity_poly.entity_id
_entity_poly.type
_entity_poly.pdbx_seq_one_letter_code
_entity_poly.pdbx_strand_id
1 'polypeptide(L)'
;VLKIPIPHVLAWSSTSKNDVGAEYILMENVPGVPLSKLWDQLEVGAKFRIVQSIATYQEMWLNISFSHYGSLYYKHDIGSTSPSLEYTVKSGENIADDRFTIGPSVSRQNSDDGRLMMDFNRGPCKFSYCSQS
;
A
#
# COMPACT_ATOMS: atom_id res chain seq x y z
N VAL A 1 5.47 12.44 3.99
CA VAL A 1 6.83 12.26 4.57
C VAL A 1 7.86 11.94 3.49
N LEU A 2 7.53 11.16 2.46
CA LEU A 2 8.34 11.06 1.24
C LEU A 2 7.89 12.13 0.25
N LYS A 3 8.80 13.01 -0.21
CA LYS A 3 8.49 14.11 -1.16
C LYS A 3 8.31 13.59 -2.60
N ILE A 4 7.51 12.54 -2.75
CA ILE A 4 7.23 11.88 -4.03
C ILE A 4 5.92 12.47 -4.55
N PRO A 5 5.84 12.86 -5.84
CA PRO A 5 4.62 13.38 -6.43
C PRO A 5 3.62 12.23 -6.61
N ILE A 6 2.79 12.00 -5.58
CA ILE A 6 1.68 11.06 -5.61
C ILE A 6 0.36 11.83 -5.70
N PRO A 7 -0.65 11.33 -6.46
CA PRO A 7 -1.96 11.96 -6.51
C PRO A 7 -2.58 12.03 -5.11
N HIS A 8 -3.22 13.15 -4.76
CA HIS A 8 -3.95 13.22 -3.50
C HIS A 8 -5.22 12.37 -3.57
N VAL A 9 -5.49 11.61 -2.49
CA VAL A 9 -6.76 10.88 -2.33
C VAL A 9 -7.84 11.88 -1.93
N LEU A 10 -8.90 11.95 -2.73
CA LEU A 10 -10.04 12.87 -2.53
C LEU A 10 -11.15 12.21 -1.71
N ALA A 11 -11.44 10.95 -1.99
CA ALA A 11 -12.43 10.15 -1.26
C ALA A 11 -12.14 8.66 -1.47
N TRP A 12 -12.59 7.81 -0.57
CA TRP A 12 -12.51 6.36 -0.74
C TRP A 12 -13.57 5.67 0.13
N SER A 13 -13.93 4.45 -0.23
CA SER A 13 -14.75 3.56 0.60
C SER A 13 -14.32 2.12 0.38
N SER A 14 -14.05 1.40 1.48
CA SER A 14 -13.70 -0.03 1.49
C SER A 14 -14.91 -0.93 1.69
N THR A 15 -16.13 -0.40 1.64
CA THR A 15 -17.36 -1.19 1.84
C THR A 15 -18.34 -0.89 0.73
N SER A 16 -19.21 -1.84 0.37
CA SER A 16 -20.32 -1.61 -0.56
C SER A 16 -21.49 -0.82 0.06
N LYS A 17 -21.43 -0.51 1.36
CA LYS A 17 -22.44 0.27 2.10
C LYS A 17 -22.24 1.78 1.89
N ASN A 18 -22.18 2.19 0.64
CA ASN A 18 -22.07 3.59 0.22
C ASN A 18 -22.95 3.82 -1.03
N ASP A 19 -23.13 5.07 -1.44
CA ASP A 19 -24.04 5.43 -2.54
C ASP A 19 -23.65 4.84 -3.90
N VAL A 20 -22.38 4.46 -4.09
CA VAL A 20 -21.85 3.81 -5.29
C VAL A 20 -22.17 2.30 -5.29
N GLY A 21 -22.45 1.71 -4.13
CA GLY A 21 -22.74 0.29 -3.96
C GLY A 21 -21.53 -0.64 -4.12
N ALA A 22 -20.31 -0.08 -4.20
CA ALA A 22 -19.06 -0.81 -4.40
C ALA A 22 -17.88 -0.09 -3.74
N GLU A 23 -16.78 -0.81 -3.56
CA GLU A 23 -15.52 -0.25 -3.07
C GLU A 23 -14.90 0.70 -4.11
N TYR A 24 -14.33 1.82 -3.66
CA TYR A 24 -13.70 2.79 -4.56
C TYR A 24 -12.58 3.60 -3.89
N ILE A 25 -11.70 4.15 -4.73
CA ILE A 25 -10.76 5.22 -4.37
C ILE A 25 -10.85 6.28 -5.46
N LEU A 26 -11.19 7.50 -5.06
CA LEU A 26 -11.16 8.70 -5.88
C LEU A 26 -9.91 9.49 -5.54
N MET A 27 -9.12 9.83 -6.56
CA MET A 27 -7.88 10.56 -6.42
C MET A 27 -7.78 11.66 -7.48
N GLU A 28 -6.87 12.62 -7.25
CA GLU A 28 -6.59 13.68 -8.22
C GLU A 28 -6.18 13.13 -9.59
N ASN A 29 -6.57 13.86 -10.63
CA ASN A 29 -6.06 13.61 -11.97
C ASN A 29 -4.70 14.30 -12.13
N VAL A 30 -3.64 13.51 -12.28
CA VAL A 30 -2.31 14.06 -12.57
C VAL A 30 -2.18 14.31 -14.07
N PRO A 31 -2.01 15.57 -14.51
CA PRO A 31 -1.87 15.88 -15.93
C PRO A 31 -0.57 15.26 -16.47
N GLY A 32 -0.66 14.58 -17.60
CA GLY A 32 0.49 13.98 -18.24
C GLY A 32 0.09 12.92 -19.26
N VAL A 33 1.10 12.28 -19.82
CA VAL A 33 0.91 11.13 -20.71
C VAL A 33 1.60 9.91 -20.11
N PRO A 34 1.00 8.71 -20.24
CA PRO A 34 1.65 7.48 -19.80
C PRO A 34 3.02 7.34 -20.44
N LEU A 35 4.05 7.08 -19.64
CA LEU A 35 5.42 6.93 -20.11
C LEU A 35 5.55 5.88 -21.22
N SER A 36 4.76 4.80 -21.15
CA SER A 36 4.72 3.75 -22.17
C SER A 36 4.37 4.26 -23.57
N LYS A 37 3.61 5.36 -23.70
CA LYS A 37 3.27 5.95 -25.00
C LYS A 37 4.45 6.68 -25.64
N LEU A 38 5.36 7.22 -24.82
CA LEU A 38 6.49 8.01 -25.29
C LEU A 38 7.82 7.25 -25.25
N TRP A 39 7.90 6.15 -24.49
CA TRP A 39 9.16 5.49 -24.17
C TRP A 39 10.05 5.26 -25.38
N ASP A 40 9.53 4.66 -26.45
CA ASP A 40 10.34 4.33 -27.63
C ASP A 40 10.77 5.55 -28.45
N GLN A 41 10.07 6.68 -28.29
CA GLN A 41 10.36 7.96 -28.95
C GLN A 41 11.37 8.81 -28.17
N LEU A 42 11.62 8.47 -26.90
CA LEU A 42 12.57 9.20 -26.06
C LEU A 42 14.01 8.86 -26.43
N GLU A 43 14.85 9.89 -26.50
CA GLU A 43 16.30 9.72 -26.60
C GLU A 43 16.87 9.00 -25.37
N VAL A 44 18.01 8.32 -25.56
CA VAL A 44 18.67 7.54 -24.50
C VAL A 44 18.96 8.39 -23.25
N GLY A 45 19.37 9.65 -23.44
CA GLY A 45 19.62 10.56 -22.31
C GLY A 45 18.38 10.86 -21.48
N ALA A 46 17.21 11.00 -22.12
CA ALA A 46 15.94 11.21 -21.42
C ALA A 46 15.51 9.95 -20.67
N LYS A 47 15.64 8.77 -21.30
CA LYS A 47 15.37 7.47 -20.65
C LYS A 47 16.22 7.29 -19.39
N PHE A 48 17.51 7.60 -19.48
CA PHE A 48 18.44 7.48 -18.36
C PHE A 48 18.00 8.36 -17.16
N ARG A 49 17.62 9.63 -17.41
CA ARG A 49 17.13 10.54 -16.35
C ARG A 49 15.86 10.03 -15.68
N ILE A 50 14.96 9.43 -16.45
CA ILE A 50 13.72 8.84 -15.93
C ILE A 50 14.03 7.65 -15.04
N VAL A 51 14.86 6.71 -15.51
CA VAL A 51 15.29 5.55 -14.72
C VAL A 51 16.01 5.99 -13.44
N GLN A 52 16.87 7.01 -13.54
CA GLN A 52 17.55 7.58 -12.37
C GLN A 52 16.55 8.14 -11.35
N SER A 53 15.51 8.85 -11.81
CA SER A 53 14.46 9.38 -10.93
C SER A 53 13.67 8.26 -10.23
N ILE A 54 13.35 7.19 -10.97
CA ILE A 54 12.68 6.00 -10.41
C ILE A 54 13.58 5.33 -9.36
N ALA A 55 14.88 5.17 -9.65
CA ALA A 55 15.83 4.59 -8.72
C ALA A 55 15.94 5.42 -7.42
N THR A 56 15.91 6.75 -7.52
CA THR A 56 15.86 7.64 -6.34
C THR A 56 14.61 7.42 -5.50
N TYR A 57 13.44 7.23 -6.13
CA TYR A 57 12.22 6.91 -5.37
C TYR A 57 12.28 5.54 -4.70
N GLN A 58 12.84 4.53 -5.40
CA GLN A 58 13.04 3.19 -4.83
C GLN A 58 13.98 3.23 -3.63
N GLU A 59 15.08 3.98 -3.71
CA GLU A 59 15.99 4.19 -2.58
C GLU A 59 15.26 4.80 -1.39
N MET A 60 14.43 5.83 -1.62
CA MET A 60 13.61 6.44 -0.57
C MET A 60 12.65 5.45 0.09
N TRP A 61 12.00 4.56 -0.68
CA TRP A 61 11.12 3.53 -0.13
C TRP A 61 11.89 2.49 0.68
N LEU A 62 13.05 2.06 0.20
CA LEU A 62 13.92 1.11 0.89
C LEU A 62 14.57 1.71 2.14
N ASN A 63 14.46 3.02 2.35
CA ASN A 63 14.90 3.69 3.57
C ASN A 63 13.90 3.56 4.73
N ILE A 64 12.74 2.94 4.50
CA ILE A 64 11.72 2.68 5.53
C ILE A 64 11.66 1.18 5.79
N SER A 65 11.75 0.79 7.07
CA SER A 65 11.62 -0.59 7.52
C SER A 65 10.43 -0.70 8.46
N PHE A 66 9.43 -1.52 8.10
CA PHE A 66 8.31 -1.82 8.99
C PHE A 66 8.69 -2.91 9.99
N SER A 67 8.14 -2.86 11.21
CA SER A 67 8.36 -3.91 12.22
C SER A 67 7.56 -5.18 11.96
N HIS A 68 6.51 -5.09 11.13
CA HIS A 68 5.62 -6.19 10.78
C HIS A 68 5.44 -6.31 9.26
N TYR A 69 5.04 -7.49 8.80
CA TYR A 69 4.70 -7.78 7.42
C TYR A 69 3.19 -8.00 7.26
N GLY A 70 2.59 -7.38 6.25
CA GLY A 70 1.16 -7.48 6.03
C GLY A 70 0.61 -6.36 5.15
N SER A 71 -0.71 -6.18 5.20
CA SER A 71 -1.38 -5.04 4.56
C SER A 71 -1.61 -3.92 5.57
N LEU A 72 -1.63 -2.68 5.08
CA LEU A 72 -1.85 -1.49 5.90
C LEU A 72 -3.35 -1.25 6.07
N TYR A 73 -3.79 -1.02 7.30
CA TYR A 73 -5.19 -0.74 7.62
C TYR A 73 -5.29 0.43 8.58
N TYR A 74 -6.45 1.08 8.61
CA TYR A 74 -6.77 1.96 9.73
C TYR A 74 -7.03 1.13 10.97
N LYS A 75 -6.47 1.57 12.10
CA LYS A 75 -6.58 0.83 13.37
C LYS A 75 -8.04 0.68 13.83
N HIS A 76 -8.90 1.64 13.51
CA HIS A 76 -10.32 1.58 13.84
C HIS A 76 -11.12 0.55 13.02
N ASP A 77 -10.63 0.15 11.84
CA ASP A 77 -11.33 -0.81 10.97
C ASP A 77 -11.13 -2.27 11.39
N ILE A 78 -9.99 -2.59 12.02
CA ILE A 78 -9.65 -3.96 12.47
C ILE A 78 -9.99 -4.18 13.96
N GLY A 79 -10.17 -3.10 14.71
CA GLY A 79 -10.44 -3.13 16.15
C GLY A 79 -9.29 -2.54 16.97
N SER A 80 -9.65 -1.86 18.06
CA SER A 80 -8.76 -1.00 18.87
C SER A 80 -7.62 -1.72 19.58
N THR A 81 -7.59 -3.05 19.58
CA THR A 81 -6.56 -3.88 20.21
C THR A 81 -5.35 -4.13 19.32
N SER A 82 -5.41 -3.74 18.04
CA SER A 82 -4.29 -3.91 17.10
C SER A 82 -3.11 -3.00 17.47
N PRO A 83 -1.84 -3.47 17.32
CA PRO A 83 -0.69 -2.63 17.60
C PRO A 83 -0.65 -1.45 16.63
N SER A 84 -0.14 -0.31 17.09
CA SER A 84 0.09 0.86 16.23
C SER A 84 1.15 0.55 15.18
N LEU A 85 1.08 1.21 14.03
CA LEU A 85 2.06 1.04 12.96
C LEU A 85 3.41 1.56 13.45
N GLU A 86 4.41 0.67 13.50
CA GLU A 86 5.79 1.05 13.82
C GLU A 86 6.68 0.85 12.60
N TYR A 87 7.44 1.88 12.27
CA TYR A 87 8.44 1.82 11.21
C TYR A 87 9.68 2.64 11.56
N THR A 88 10.82 2.16 11.09
CA THR A 88 12.12 2.81 11.28
C THR A 88 12.55 3.44 9.97
N VAL A 89 12.91 4.72 10.02
CA VAL A 89 13.59 5.39 8.91
C VAL A 89 15.08 5.12 9.03
N LYS A 90 15.83 4.95 7.93
CA LYS A 90 17.29 4.67 7.94
C LYS A 90 18.14 5.67 8.75
N SER A 91 17.59 6.84 9.12
CA SER A 91 18.19 7.75 10.12
C SER A 91 18.25 7.17 11.54
N GLY A 92 17.66 5.99 11.78
CA GLY A 92 17.57 5.34 13.09
C GLY A 92 16.35 5.78 13.91
N GLU A 93 15.52 6.68 13.37
CA GLU A 93 14.31 7.16 14.02
C GLU A 93 13.19 6.11 13.92
N ASN A 94 12.68 5.67 15.06
CA ASN A 94 11.51 4.82 15.14
C ASN A 94 10.26 5.70 15.26
N ILE A 95 9.31 5.51 14.36
CA ILE A 95 8.07 6.27 14.30
C ILE A 95 6.91 5.31 14.56
N ALA A 96 6.06 5.68 15.52
CA ALA A 96 4.80 5.03 15.80
C ALA A 96 3.64 5.91 15.28
N ASP A 97 2.82 5.36 14.39
CA ASP A 97 1.60 5.99 13.89
C ASP A 97 0.37 5.21 14.36
N ASP A 98 -0.36 5.78 15.32
CA ASP A 98 -1.53 5.14 15.92
C ASP A 98 -2.76 5.09 15.00
N ARG A 99 -2.75 5.84 13.90
CA ARG A 99 -3.87 5.83 12.94
C ARG A 99 -3.93 4.51 12.19
N PHE A 100 -2.79 3.85 12.05
CA PHE A 100 -2.63 2.68 11.19
C PHE A 100 -2.16 1.47 11.98
N THR A 101 -2.37 0.29 11.40
CA THR A 101 -1.85 -0.99 11.86
C THR A 101 -1.49 -1.86 10.66
N ILE A 102 -0.61 -2.85 10.88
CA ILE A 102 -0.30 -3.87 9.88
C ILE A 102 -1.11 -5.12 10.22
N GLY A 103 -2.05 -5.45 9.35
CA GLY A 103 -2.93 -6.60 9.46
C GLY A 103 -2.63 -7.69 8.43
N PRO A 104 -3.50 -8.71 8.30
CA PRO A 104 -3.33 -9.80 7.35
C PRO A 104 -3.10 -9.28 5.92
N SER A 105 -2.20 -9.93 5.18
CA SER A 105 -1.91 -9.58 3.79
C SER A 105 -3.07 -9.97 2.86
N VAL A 106 -3.61 -8.99 2.11
CA VAL A 106 -4.66 -9.20 1.09
C VAL A 106 -4.10 -9.50 -0.30
N SER A 107 -2.86 -9.99 -0.38
CA SER A 107 -2.29 -10.42 -1.66
C SER A 107 -3.21 -11.43 -2.34
N ARG A 108 -3.49 -11.25 -3.64
CA ARG A 108 -4.28 -12.20 -4.44
C ARG A 108 -3.77 -13.62 -4.35
N GLN A 109 -2.45 -13.80 -4.23
CA GLN A 109 -1.83 -15.13 -4.05
C GLN A 109 -2.29 -15.84 -2.76
N ASN A 110 -2.76 -15.09 -1.76
CA ASN A 110 -3.27 -15.61 -0.49
C ASN A 110 -4.79 -15.84 -0.51
N SER A 111 -5.50 -15.38 -1.54
CA SER A 111 -6.96 -15.34 -1.61
C SER A 111 -7.56 -16.05 -2.83
N ASP A 112 -6.86 -16.07 -3.97
CA ASP A 112 -7.34 -16.67 -5.22
C ASP A 112 -7.20 -18.21 -5.22
N ASP A 113 -7.88 -18.87 -6.16
CA ASP A 113 -7.87 -20.33 -6.41
C ASP A 113 -8.33 -21.21 -5.24
N GLY A 114 -9.31 -20.75 -4.46
CA GLY A 114 -9.87 -21.54 -3.35
C GLY A 114 -8.89 -21.73 -2.18
N ARG A 115 -7.72 -21.09 -2.23
CA ARG A 115 -6.70 -21.15 -1.16
C ARG A 115 -7.19 -20.55 0.15
N LEU A 116 -8.19 -19.66 0.11
CA LEU A 116 -8.92 -19.20 1.30
C LEU A 116 -9.45 -20.37 2.15
N MET A 117 -9.87 -21.47 1.52
CA MET A 117 -10.45 -22.65 2.19
C MET A 117 -9.42 -23.70 2.61
N MET A 118 -8.15 -23.54 2.23
CA MET A 118 -7.08 -24.46 2.66
C MET A 118 -6.46 -23.97 3.96
N ASP A 119 -6.41 -24.88 4.93
CA ASP A 119 -5.78 -24.66 6.23
C ASP A 119 -4.26 -24.81 6.08
N PHE A 120 -3.60 -23.69 5.83
CA PHE A 120 -2.14 -23.61 5.74
C PHE A 120 -1.66 -22.36 6.48
N ASN A 121 -0.48 -22.44 7.11
CA ASN A 121 0.11 -21.34 7.85
C ASN A 121 0.43 -20.17 6.90
N ARG A 122 -0.32 -19.06 7.00
CA ARG A 122 -0.18 -17.85 6.16
C ARG A 122 0.72 -16.78 6.79
N GLY A 123 1.65 -17.21 7.65
CA GLY A 123 2.51 -16.32 8.40
C GLY A 123 1.91 -15.92 9.76
N PRO A 124 2.53 -14.94 10.45
CA PRO A 124 2.30 -14.70 11.87
C PRO A 124 0.90 -14.16 12.23
N CYS A 125 0.07 -13.77 11.25
CA CYS A 125 -1.27 -13.23 11.49
C CYS A 125 -2.35 -14.32 11.32
N LYS A 126 -3.08 -14.62 12.40
CA LYS A 126 -4.25 -15.52 12.37
C LYS A 126 -5.45 -14.82 11.75
N PHE A 127 -6.12 -15.47 10.79
CA PHE A 127 -7.32 -15.01 10.07
C PHE A 127 -8.62 -15.00 10.91
N SER A 128 -8.56 -14.79 12.23
CA SER A 128 -9.72 -15.01 13.11
C SER A 128 -10.79 -13.90 13.11
N TYR A 129 -10.80 -12.98 12.14
CA TYR A 129 -11.78 -11.87 12.10
C TYR A 129 -12.59 -11.76 10.81
N CYS A 130 -12.43 -12.67 9.85
CA CYS A 130 -13.28 -12.71 8.66
C CYS A 130 -14.52 -13.61 8.85
N SER A 131 -15.27 -13.38 9.94
CA SER A 131 -16.58 -14.00 10.14
C SER A 131 -17.53 -13.02 10.82
N GLN A 132 -17.73 -11.86 10.17
CA GLN A 132 -18.90 -10.98 10.30
C GLN A 132 -18.71 -9.77 9.38
N SER A 133 -18.93 -9.96 8.08
CA SER A 133 -19.35 -8.90 7.15
C SER A 133 -20.45 -9.43 6.26
#